data_AF-A0A1R2BLU9-F1
#
_entry.id   AF-A0A1R2BLU9-F1
#
_cell.length_a   1.000
_cell.length_b   1.000
_cell.length_c   1.000
_cell.angle_alpha   90.00
_cell.angle_beta   90.00
_cell.angle_gamma   90.00
#
_symmetry.space_group_name_H-M   'P 1'
#
loop_
_entity.id
_entity.type
_entity.pdbx_description
1 polymer ?
#
loop_
_entity_poly.entity_id
_entity_poly.type
_entity_poly.pdbx_seq_one_letter_code
_entity_poly.pdbx_strand_id
1 'polypeptide(L)' 'MTWTNKLENSTQSLSEKISKDYSVTYVDSLAFYIPTSVICFYNIPSKYRVPFFCASSLVWDIFMSFATHNSLKKT' A
#
# COMPACT_ATOMS: atom_id res chain seq x y z
N MET A 1 -0.60 7.03 -15.25
CA MET A 1 0.10 7.94 -14.31
C MET A 1 1.01 8.96 -15.01
N THR A 2 0.70 9.37 -16.25
CA THR A 2 1.51 10.38 -16.98
C THR A 2 1.07 11.81 -16.65
N TRP A 3 -0.16 11.98 -16.19
CA TRP A 3 -0.77 13.29 -15.96
C TRP A 3 -0.37 13.93 -14.62
N THR A 4 -0.18 13.11 -13.58
CA THR A 4 0.25 13.57 -12.24
C THR A 4 1.68 14.10 -12.22
N ASN A 5 2.58 13.50 -12.99
CA ASN A 5 3.98 13.95 -13.10
C ASN A 5 4.15 15.35 -13.68
N LYS A 6 3.22 15.79 -14.56
CA LYS A 6 3.30 17.11 -15.17
C LYS A 6 2.84 18.23 -14.22
N LEU A 7 2.05 17.88 -13.20
CA LEU A 7 1.51 18.83 -12.23
C LEU A 7 2.48 19.10 -11.06
N GLU A 8 3.33 18.12 -10.72
CA GLU A 8 4.13 18.14 -9.49
C GLU A 8 5.56 18.67 -9.63
N ASN A 9 6.01 19.07 -10.82
CA ASN A 9 7.34 19.66 -11.08
C ASN A 9 8.51 18.90 -10.39
N SER A 10 8.36 17.60 -10.22
CA SER A 10 9.31 16.72 -9.55
C SER A 10 10.20 16.10 -10.63
N THR A 11 11.37 16.70 -10.83
CA THR A 11 12.46 16.20 -11.69
C THR A 11 13.14 14.95 -11.09
N GLN A 12 12.40 14.07 -10.43
CA GLN A 12 12.90 12.76 -10.04
C GLN A 12 12.41 11.76 -11.07
N SER A 13 13.35 10.98 -11.62
CA SER A 13 12.99 9.92 -12.56
C SER A 13 11.98 9.00 -11.86
N LEU A 14 10.84 8.77 -12.50
CA LEU A 14 9.79 7.88 -11.98
C LEU A 14 10.37 6.53 -11.53
N SER A 15 11.40 6.06 -12.22
CA SER A 15 12.09 4.81 -11.91
C SER A 15 12.87 4.85 -10.59
N GLU A 16 13.53 5.95 -10.23
CA GLU A 16 14.25 6.07 -8.97
C GLU A 16 13.30 6.20 -7.79
N LYS A 17 12.22 6.98 -7.93
CA LYS A 17 11.20 7.14 -6.89
C LYS A 17 10.49 5.82 -6.63
N ILE A 18 10.09 5.11 -7.69
CA ILE A 18 9.49 3.78 -7.57
C ILE A 18 10.49 2.80 -6.97
N SER A 19 11.74 2.70 -7.44
CA SER A 19 12.70 1.72 -6.91
C SER A 19 12.96 1.90 -5.41
N LYS A 20 13.11 3.15 -4.96
CA LYS A 20 13.36 3.47 -3.55
C LYS A 20 12.13 3.20 -2.68
N ASP A 21 10.96 3.71 -3.10
CA ASP A 21 9.72 3.57 -2.33
C ASP A 21 9.15 2.14 -2.41
N TYR A 22 9.45 1.39 -3.48
CA TYR A 22 8.97 0.02 -3.67
C TYR A 22 9.53 -0.93 -2.62
N SER A 23 10.82 -0.85 -2.31
CA SER A 23 11.43 -1.71 -1.29
C SER A 23 10.79 -1.52 0.09
N VAL A 24 10.58 -0.26 0.49
CA VAL A 24 9.95 0.10 1.76
C VAL A 24 8.48 -0.31 1.76
N THR A 25 7.74 0.05 0.70
CA THR A 25 6.33 -0.31 0.54
C THR A 25 6.11 -1.83 0.52
N TYR A 26 7.03 -2.58 -0.08
CA TYR A 26 6.97 -4.03 -0.14
C TYR A 26 7.20 -4.68 1.23
N VAL A 27 8.17 -4.19 2.00
CA VAL A 27 8.42 -4.66 3.37
C VAL A 27 7.24 -4.31 4.29
N ASP A 28 6.69 -3.10 4.19
CA ASP A 28 5.50 -2.70 4.96
C ASP A 28 4.27 -3.53 4.56
N SER A 29 4.10 -3.81 3.27
CA SER A 29 3.03 -4.66 2.77
C SER A 29 3.15 -6.08 3.31
N LEU A 30 4.36 -6.65 3.36
CA LEU A 30 4.60 -7.96 3.98
C LEU A 30 4.29 -7.95 5.48
N ALA A 31 4.70 -6.90 6.18
CA ALA A 31 4.42 -6.74 7.60
C ALA A 31 2.91 -6.65 7.91
N PHE A 32 2.10 -6.16 6.97
CA PHE A 32 0.64 -6.16 7.08
C PHE A 32 -0.01 -7.49 6.64
N TYR A 33 0.44 -8.06 5.51
CA TYR A 33 -0.18 -9.24 4.91
C TYR A 33 0.07 -10.53 5.70
N ILE A 34 1.26 -10.70 6.28
CA ILE A 34 1.61 -11.90 7.06
C ILE A 34 0.68 -12.06 8.27
N PRO A 35 0.55 -11.09 9.20
CA PRO A 35 -0.36 -11.23 10.34
C PRO A 35 -1.82 -11.31 9.91
N THR A 36 -2.23 -10.54 8.90
CA THR A 36 -3.60 -10.60 8.35
C THR A 36 -3.93 -12.00 7.83
N SER A 37 -2.98 -12.64 7.15
CA SER A 37 -3.14 -14.02 6.65
C SER A 37 -3.23 -15.02 7.81
N VAL A 38 -2.39 -14.90 8.83
CA VAL A 38 -2.45 -15.76 10.03
C VAL A 38 -3.81 -15.63 10.72
N ILE A 39 -4.29 -14.40 10.94
CA ILE A 39 -5.61 -14.15 11.54
C ILE A 39 -6.72 -14.76 10.68
N CYS A 40 -6.65 -14.58 9.36
CA CYS A 40 -7.65 -15.12 8.44
C CYS A 40 -7.68 -16.67 8.43
N PHE A 41 -6.53 -17.32 8.58
CA PHE A 41 -6.48 -18.79 8.62
C PHE A 41 -6.99 -19.37 9.94
N TYR A 42 -6.61 -18.79 11.09
CA TYR A 42 -6.94 -19.35 12.40
C TYR A 42 -8.28 -18.87 12.98
N ASN A 43 -8.70 -17.63 12.70
CA ASN A 43 -9.90 -17.05 13.33
C ASN A 43 -11.11 -16.93 12.39
N ILE A 44 -10.91 -16.93 11.06
CA ILE A 44 -12.01 -16.70 10.10
C ILE A 44 -12.49 -18.02 9.48
N PRO A 45 -13.80 -18.33 9.56
CA PRO A 45 -14.40 -19.48 8.88
C PRO A 45 -14.19 -19.40 7.37
N SER A 46 -13.98 -20.55 6.71
CA SER A 46 -13.60 -20.59 5.28
C SER A 46 -14.52 -19.80 4.35
N LYS A 47 -15.82 -19.67 4.68
CA LYS A 47 -16.80 -18.89 3.88
C LYS A 47 -16.53 -17.37 3.90
N TYR A 48 -15.88 -16.85 4.94
CA TYR A 48 -15.65 -15.42 5.12
C TYR A 48 -14.20 -14.99 4.88
N ARG A 49 -13.31 -15.92 4.53
CA ARG A 49 -11.90 -15.61 4.28
C ARG A 49 -11.71 -14.64 3.12
N VAL A 50 -12.39 -14.88 2.00
CA VAL A 50 -12.32 -14.02 0.80
C VAL A 50 -12.82 -12.60 1.09
N PRO A 51 -14.04 -12.37 1.65
CA PRO A 51 -14.49 -11.02 1.94
C PRO A 51 -13.65 -10.32 3.02
N PHE A 52 -13.14 -11.05 4.01
CA PHE A 52 -12.21 -10.50 5.01
C PHE A 52 -10.94 -9.97 4.34
N PHE A 53 -10.37 -10.74 3.42
CA PHE A 53 -9.14 -10.39 2.72
C PHE A 53 -9.31 -9.21 1.74
N CYS A 54 -10.48 -9.13 1.09
CA CYS A 54 -10.85 -7.97 0.28
C CYS A 54 -11.03 -6.71 1.15
N ALA A 55 -11.69 -6.83 2.31
CA ALA A 55 -11.87 -5.71 3.24
C ALA A 55 -10.53 -5.22 3.80
N SER A 56 -9.63 -6.12 4.20
CA SER A 56 -8.30 -5.74 4.68
C SER A 56 -7.45 -5.08 3.59
N SER A 57 -7.58 -5.54 2.33
CA SER A 57 -6.89 -4.91 1.20
C SER A 57 -7.41 -3.50 0.93
N LEU A 58 -8.73 -3.28 0.99
CA LEU A 58 -9.31 -1.93 0.87
C LEU A 58 -8.82 -0.98 1.97
N VAL A 59 -8.77 -1.45 3.22
CA VAL A 59 -8.25 -0.64 4.34
C VAL A 59 -6.77 -0.29 4.12
N TRP A 60 -5.98 -1.25 3.64
CA TRP A 60 -4.58 -1.04 3.32
C TRP A 60 -4.39 -0.03 2.18
N ASP A 61 -5.17 -0.14 1.09
CA ASP A 61 -5.11 0.78 -0.04
C ASP A 61 -5.48 2.21 0.38
N ILE A 62 -6.49 2.38 1.23
CA ILE A 62 -6.87 3.68 1.79
C ILE A 62 -5.72 4.24 2.65
N PHE A 63 -5.12 3.41 3.51
CA PHE A 63 -4.01 3.82 4.35
C PHE A 63 -2.79 4.23 3.52
N MET A 64 -2.42 3.46 2.50
CA MET A 64 -1.30 3.77 1.61
C MET A 64 -1.56 5.00 0.77
N SER A 65 -2.79 5.21 0.30
CA SER A 65 -3.19 6.43 -0.40
C SER A 65 -3.05 7.67 0.51
N PHE A 66 -3.47 7.55 1.77
CA PHE A 66 -3.32 8.62 2.76
C PHE A 66 -1.86 8.87 3.14
N ALA A 67 -1.08 7.81 3.37
CA ALA A 67 0.35 7.90 3.69
C ALA A 67 1.13 8.56 2.54
N THR A 68 0.83 8.19 1.30
CA THR A 68 1.44 8.80 0.10
C THR A 68 1.12 10.29 0.02
N HIS A 69 -0.14 10.68 0.22
CA HIS A 69 -0.55 12.09 0.19
C HIS A 69 0.04 12.94 1.33
N ASN A 70 0.18 12.37 2.53
CA ASN A 70 0.79 13.08 3.67
C ASN A 70 2.32 13.09 3.63
N SER A 71 2.96 12.07 3.07
CA SER A 71 4.41 12.07 2.88
C SER A 71 4.86 13.17 1.91
N LEU A 72 4.00 13.55 0.95
CA LEU A 72 4.24 14.69 0.04
C LEU A 72 4.08 16.06 0.71
N LYS A 73 3.47 16.14 1.90
CA LYS A 73 3.23 17.39 2.64
C LYS A 73 4.39 17.79 3.57
N LYS A 74 5.46 16.99 3.61
CA LYS A 74 6.61 17.18 4.51
C LYS A 74 7.85 17.78 3.80
N THR A 75 7.62 18.59 2.76
CA THR A 75 8.64 19.44 2.12
C THR A 75 8.23 20.89 2.27
#